data_AF-A0A177CBI8-F1
#
_entry.id   AF-A0A177CBI8-F1
#
_cell.length_a   1.000
_cell.length_b   1.000
_cell.length_c   1.000
_cell.angle_alpha   90.00
_cell.angle_beta   90.00
_cell.angle_gamma   90.00
#
_symmetry.space_group_name_H-M   'P 1'
#
loop_
_entity.id
_entity.type
_entity.pdbx_description
1 polymer ?
#
loop_
_entity_poly.entity_id
_entity_poly.type
_entity_poly.pdbx_seq_one_letter_code
_entity_poly.pdbx_strand_id
1 'polypeptide(L)'
;MAPASLTSKLDMAKCTRMALIHDMAEALVGDITPVDNVSKPEKSRRESETMDYICHKLLGKFSGGLNGQQVRAIWQEYEDSETLESKFVHDVDKVELISQMVEYERKHQGSIDLGEFTWVTKKILSAEVKGWSDELLLERLEMWKGFGKDPNWADGTKPESKPTLP
;
A
#
# COMPACT_ATOMS: atom_id res chain seq x y z
N MET A 1 11.75 -2.20 -11.94
CA MET A 1 12.06 -1.00 -11.13
C MET A 1 11.23 0.16 -11.65
N ALA A 2 10.80 1.07 -10.79
CA ALA A 2 10.06 2.27 -11.19
C ALA A 2 10.82 3.07 -12.28
N PRO A 3 10.12 3.80 -13.18
CA PRO A 3 10.76 4.50 -14.29
C PRO A 3 11.65 5.64 -13.78
N ALA A 4 12.68 5.98 -14.56
CA ALA A 4 13.66 7.00 -14.20
C ALA A 4 13.02 8.38 -13.93
N SER A 5 11.90 8.69 -14.59
CA SER A 5 11.09 9.90 -14.36
C SER A 5 10.61 10.05 -12.91
N LEU A 6 10.44 8.94 -12.20
CA LEU A 6 10.02 8.87 -10.81
C LEU A 6 11.22 8.67 -9.88
N THR A 7 12.09 7.69 -10.17
CA THR A 7 13.22 7.35 -9.28
C THR A 7 14.30 8.43 -9.21
N SER A 8 14.39 9.33 -10.20
CA SER A 8 15.32 10.47 -10.18
C SER A 8 14.95 11.55 -9.15
N LYS A 9 13.72 11.52 -8.62
CA LYS A 9 13.19 12.51 -7.68
C LYS A 9 13.05 11.98 -6.25
N LEU A 10 13.37 10.70 -6.03
CA LEU A 10 13.13 10.00 -4.77
C LEU A 10 14.42 9.37 -4.24
N ASP A 11 14.62 9.41 -2.93
CA ASP A 11 15.58 8.51 -2.29
C ASP A 11 15.00 7.08 -2.22
N MET A 12 15.31 6.27 -3.24
CA MET A 12 14.83 4.89 -3.32
C MET A 12 15.30 4.01 -2.16
N ALA A 13 16.46 4.29 -1.57
CA ALA A 13 16.93 3.54 -0.41
C ALA A 13 16.06 3.86 0.83
N LYS A 14 15.63 5.13 0.97
CA LYS A 14 14.67 5.54 1.99
C LYS A 14 13.29 4.95 1.74
N CYS A 15 12.77 5.02 0.51
CA CYS A 15 11.49 4.38 0.15
C CYS A 15 11.49 2.89 0.49
N THR A 16 12.59 2.18 0.17
CA THR A 16 12.73 0.75 0.48
C THR A 16 12.69 0.50 1.99
N ARG A 17 13.44 1.29 2.79
CA ARG A 17 13.39 1.17 4.26
C ARG A 17 11.99 1.46 4.79
N MET A 18 11.33 2.49 4.27
CA MET A 18 9.98 2.88 4.69
C MET A 18 8.96 1.78 4.39
N ALA A 19 8.99 1.19 3.19
CA ALA A 19 8.14 0.05 2.83
C ALA A 19 8.34 -1.15 3.78
N LEU A 20 9.57 -1.42 4.22
CA LEU A 20 9.85 -2.49 5.20
C LEU A 20 9.35 -2.19 6.62
N ILE A 21 9.13 -0.91 6.95
CA ILE A 21 8.87 -0.44 8.32
C ILE A 21 7.41 -0.05 8.54
N HIS A 22 6.69 0.38 7.51
CA HIS A 22 5.40 1.06 7.67
C HIS A 22 4.37 0.25 8.49
N ASP A 23 4.22 -1.04 8.18
CA ASP A 23 3.32 -1.96 8.91
C ASP A 23 4.00 -2.72 10.05
N MET A 24 5.19 -2.32 10.49
CA MET A 24 5.91 -3.04 11.54
C MET A 24 5.14 -3.06 12.87
N ALA A 25 4.25 -2.08 13.11
CA ALA A 25 3.38 -2.05 14.27
C ALA A 25 2.36 -3.21 14.30
N GLU A 26 1.94 -3.70 13.12
CA GLU A 26 0.93 -4.75 12.99
C GLU A 26 1.42 -6.10 13.54
N ALA A 27 2.74 -6.27 13.70
CA ALA A 27 3.32 -7.43 14.34
C ALA A 27 2.84 -7.65 15.80
N LEU A 28 2.41 -6.59 16.49
CA LEU A 28 1.86 -6.67 17.85
C LEU A 28 0.41 -6.17 17.94
N VAL A 29 0.03 -5.17 17.13
CA VAL A 29 -1.35 -4.63 17.12
C VAL A 29 -2.31 -5.54 16.36
N GLY A 30 -1.80 -6.33 15.41
CA GLY A 30 -2.58 -6.98 14.36
C GLY A 30 -2.89 -5.99 13.22
N ASP A 31 -3.24 -6.53 12.05
CA ASP A 31 -3.74 -5.77 10.91
C ASP A 31 -5.17 -5.27 11.22
N ILE A 32 -5.28 -3.98 11.56
CA ILE A 32 -6.56 -3.32 11.84
C ILE A 32 -7.14 -2.80 10.53
N THR A 33 -8.18 -3.48 10.07
CA THR A 33 -8.88 -3.18 8.82
C THR A 33 -10.10 -2.27 9.06
N PRO A 34 -10.68 -1.67 8.00
CA PRO A 34 -11.89 -0.85 8.14
C PRO A 34 -13.11 -1.57 8.74
N VAL A 35 -13.16 -2.91 8.72
CA VAL A 35 -14.28 -3.69 9.28
C VAL A 35 -14.18 -3.89 10.79
N ASP A 36 -13.01 -3.65 11.39
CA ASP A 36 -12.77 -3.84 12.83
C ASP A 36 -13.38 -2.72 13.70
N ASN A 37 -14.00 -1.71 13.08
CA ASN A 37 -14.70 -0.61 13.72
C ASN A 37 -13.87 0.15 14.78
N VAL A 38 -12.54 0.15 14.62
CA VAL A 38 -11.61 0.94 15.43
C VAL A 38 -11.51 2.35 14.85
N SER A 39 -11.64 3.37 15.70
CA SER A 39 -11.52 4.75 15.25
C SER A 39 -10.09 5.07 14.81
N LYS A 40 -9.92 5.96 13.83
CA LYS A 40 -8.57 6.37 13.37
C LYS A 40 -7.66 6.85 14.50
N PRO A 41 -8.11 7.68 15.47
CA PRO A 41 -7.26 8.09 16.59
C PRO A 41 -6.82 6.92 17.46
N GLU A 42 -7.69 5.93 17.67
CA GLU A 42 -7.35 4.75 18.48
C GLU A 42 -6.39 3.80 17.74
N LYS A 43 -6.58 3.60 16.42
CA LYS A 43 -5.62 2.87 15.59
C LYS A 43 -4.23 3.51 15.68
N SER A 44 -4.15 4.82 15.41
CA SER A 44 -2.90 5.58 15.46
C SER A 44 -2.24 5.53 16.84
N ARG A 45 -3.02 5.64 17.93
CA ARG A 45 -2.49 5.51 19.31
C ARG A 45 -1.86 4.13 19.54
N ARG A 46 -2.55 3.04 19.17
CA ARG A 46 -2.04 1.67 19.35
C ARG A 46 -0.78 1.42 18.54
N GLU A 47 -0.75 1.89 17.29
CA GLU A 47 0.40 1.71 16.39
C GLU A 47 1.60 2.52 16.87
N SER A 48 1.38 3.77 17.29
CA SER A 48 2.45 4.61 17.87
C SER A 48 3.03 4.00 19.15
N GLU A 49 2.19 3.55 20.09
CA GLU A 49 2.65 2.92 21.33
C GLU A 49 3.46 1.63 21.05
N THR A 50 3.05 0.88 20.03
CA THR A 50 3.74 -0.34 19.60
C THR A 50 5.09 -0.02 18.98
N MET A 51 5.16 1.00 18.12
CA MET A 51 6.41 1.45 17.54
C MET A 51 7.36 2.00 18.59
N ASP A 52 6.87 2.73 19.58
CA ASP A 52 7.68 3.18 20.72
C ASP A 52 8.23 1.98 21.51
N TYR A 53 7.41 0.94 21.72
CA TYR A 53 7.88 -0.30 22.35
C TYR A 53 8.97 -0.99 21.51
N ILE A 54 8.75 -1.20 20.20
CA ILE A 54 9.74 -1.86 19.33
C ILE A 54 11.05 -1.06 19.29
N CYS A 55 10.96 0.25 19.05
CA CYS A 55 12.12 1.11 18.88
C CYS A 55 12.90 1.34 20.18
N HIS A 56 12.23 1.47 21.33
CA HIS A 56 12.91 1.76 22.59
C HIS A 56 13.24 0.51 23.42
N LYS A 57 12.39 -0.52 23.43
CA LYS A 57 12.60 -1.71 24.26
C LYS A 57 13.36 -2.81 23.54
N LEU A 58 12.99 -3.12 22.29
CA LEU A 58 13.61 -4.21 21.53
C LEU A 58 14.90 -3.73 20.85
N LEU A 59 14.83 -2.63 20.10
CA LEU A 59 15.96 -2.10 19.34
C LEU A 59 16.84 -1.13 20.15
N GLY A 60 16.33 -0.58 21.25
CA GLY A 60 17.02 0.48 22.01
C GLY A 60 18.34 0.05 22.66
N LYS A 61 18.56 -1.25 22.85
CA LYS A 61 19.84 -1.80 23.37
C LYS A 61 20.80 -2.25 22.27
N PHE A 62 20.35 -2.35 21.02
CA PHE A 62 21.16 -2.78 19.90
C PHE A 62 21.82 -1.57 19.22
N SER A 63 23.12 -1.66 18.93
CA SER A 63 23.90 -0.56 18.32
C SER A 63 23.72 0.82 18.99
N GLY A 64 23.60 0.86 20.33
CA GLY A 64 23.42 2.10 21.07
C GLY A 64 22.07 2.80 20.85
N GLY A 65 21.07 2.12 20.28
CA GLY A 65 19.73 2.65 20.05
C GLY A 65 19.56 3.52 18.80
N LEU A 66 20.64 3.77 18.04
CA LEU A 66 20.60 4.55 16.81
C LEU A 66 19.63 3.96 15.78
N ASN A 67 19.61 2.63 15.66
CA ASN A 67 18.71 1.94 14.74
C ASN A 67 17.24 2.15 15.13
N GLY A 68 16.91 2.11 16.43
CA GLY A 68 15.55 2.35 16.92
C GLY A 68 15.06 3.76 16.62
N GLN A 69 15.93 4.77 16.78
CA GLN A 69 15.58 6.16 16.46
C GLN A 69 15.32 6.36 14.96
N GLN A 70 16.17 5.77 14.09
CA GLN A 70 15.99 5.85 12.64
C GLN A 70 14.72 5.15 12.17
N VAL A 71 14.42 3.97 12.71
CA VAL A 71 13.19 3.23 12.40
C VAL A 71 11.96 4.04 12.82
N ARG A 72 11.96 4.59 14.04
CA ARG A 72 10.87 5.42 14.55
C ARG A 72 10.64 6.68 13.71
N ALA A 73 11.72 7.31 13.24
CA ALA A 73 11.64 8.50 12.39
C ALA A 73 11.08 8.17 10.99
N ILE A 74 11.55 7.08 10.37
CA ILE A 74 11.03 6.63 9.07
C ILE A 74 9.54 6.26 9.16
N TRP A 75 9.15 5.55 10.24
CA TRP A 75 7.75 5.21 10.46
C TRP A 75 6.88 6.46 10.65
N GLN A 76 7.35 7.43 11.46
CA GLN A 76 6.61 8.70 11.64
C GLN A 76 6.43 9.45 10.32
N GLU A 77 7.47 9.50 9.48
CA GLU A 77 7.37 10.16 8.18
C GLU A 77 6.35 9.48 7.25
N TYR A 78 6.22 8.16 7.33
CA TYR A 78 5.16 7.43 6.63
C TYR A 78 3.77 7.85 7.13
N GLU A 79 3.57 7.87 8.45
CA GLU A 79 2.30 8.27 9.08
C GLU A 79 1.90 9.70 8.76
N ASP A 80 2.86 10.62 8.79
CA ASP A 80 2.61 12.05 8.50
C ASP A 80 2.22 12.25 7.01
N SER A 81 2.69 11.38 6.10
CA SER A 81 2.31 11.35 4.68
C SER A 81 2.58 12.68 3.92
N GLU A 82 3.62 13.42 4.32
CA GLU A 82 3.91 14.74 3.77
C GLU A 82 4.98 14.74 2.66
N THR A 83 6.00 13.88 2.77
CA THR A 83 7.17 13.84 1.88
C THR A 83 6.86 13.14 0.55
N LEU A 84 7.71 13.34 -0.45
CA LEU A 84 7.56 12.65 -1.74
C LEU A 84 7.75 11.15 -1.58
N GLU A 85 8.72 10.74 -0.76
CA GLU A 85 8.97 9.34 -0.43
C GLU A 85 7.79 8.70 0.29
N SER A 86 7.20 9.35 1.31
CA SER A 86 6.06 8.76 2.01
C SER A 86 4.83 8.65 1.14
N LYS A 87 4.52 9.69 0.35
CA LYS A 87 3.43 9.64 -0.64
C LYS A 87 3.64 8.54 -1.67
N PHE A 88 4.86 8.36 -2.16
CA PHE A 88 5.19 7.29 -3.09
C PHE A 88 4.99 5.90 -2.46
N VAL A 89 5.48 5.67 -1.24
CA VAL A 89 5.31 4.38 -0.56
C VAL A 89 3.84 4.11 -0.27
N HIS A 90 3.07 5.13 0.14
CA HIS A 90 1.60 5.05 0.28
C HIS A 90 0.93 4.64 -1.03
N ASP A 91 1.36 5.16 -2.18
CA ASP A 91 0.78 4.79 -3.48
C ASP A 91 1.16 3.35 -3.88
N VAL A 92 2.40 2.94 -3.59
CA VAL A 92 2.86 1.57 -3.81
C VAL A 92 2.07 0.57 -2.97
N ASP A 93 1.81 0.86 -1.69
CA ASP A 93 0.98 0.04 -0.80
C ASP A 93 -0.43 -0.21 -1.39
N LYS A 94 -1.07 0.82 -1.94
CA LYS A 94 -2.37 0.67 -2.61
C LYS A 94 -2.31 -0.18 -3.87
N VAL A 95 -1.23 -0.07 -4.65
CA VAL A 95 -1.02 -0.91 -5.84
C VAL A 95 -0.76 -2.36 -5.45
N GLU A 96 -0.05 -2.59 -4.36
CA GLU A 96 0.18 -3.91 -3.78
C GLU A 96 -1.14 -4.58 -3.42
N LEU A 97 -2.04 -3.86 -2.72
CA LEU A 97 -3.39 -4.34 -2.39
C LEU A 97 -4.18 -4.75 -3.65
N ILE A 98 -4.16 -3.92 -4.70
CA ILE A 98 -4.83 -4.24 -5.98
C ILE A 98 -4.20 -5.46 -6.66
N SER A 99 -2.89 -5.58 -6.62
CA SER A 99 -2.18 -6.74 -7.16
C SER A 99 -2.60 -8.02 -6.44
N GLN A 100 -2.60 -8.01 -5.10
CA GLN A 100 -3.08 -9.15 -4.29
C GLN A 100 -4.53 -9.52 -4.60
N MET A 101 -5.41 -8.51 -4.72
CA MET A 101 -6.81 -8.70 -5.10
C MET A 101 -6.93 -9.47 -6.42
N VAL A 102 -6.24 -9.02 -7.48
CA VAL A 102 -6.28 -9.67 -8.80
C VAL A 102 -5.73 -11.10 -8.75
N GLU A 103 -4.60 -11.31 -8.06
CA GLU A 103 -4.00 -12.63 -7.95
C GLU A 103 -4.86 -13.61 -7.13
N TYR A 104 -5.55 -13.11 -6.10
CA TYR A 104 -6.47 -13.92 -5.31
C TYR A 104 -7.69 -14.37 -6.15
N GLU A 105 -8.28 -13.46 -6.92
CA GLU A 105 -9.37 -13.78 -7.86
C GLU A 105 -8.92 -14.78 -8.94
N ARG A 106 -7.71 -14.60 -9.48
CA ARG A 106 -7.10 -15.50 -10.46
C ARG A 106 -6.94 -16.91 -9.90
N LYS A 107 -6.36 -17.03 -8.70
CA LYS A 107 -6.16 -18.31 -8.01
C LYS A 107 -7.47 -19.06 -7.79
N HIS A 108 -8.56 -18.33 -7.55
CA HIS A 108 -9.90 -18.88 -7.34
C HIS A 108 -10.74 -18.94 -8.63
N GLN A 109 -10.16 -18.68 -9.80
CA GLN A 109 -10.80 -18.77 -11.11
C GLN A 109 -12.12 -17.97 -11.19
N GLY A 110 -12.13 -16.77 -10.58
CA GLY A 110 -13.30 -15.89 -10.56
C GLY A 110 -14.51 -16.47 -9.80
N SER A 111 -14.28 -17.39 -8.84
CA SER A 111 -15.32 -17.81 -7.89
C SER A 111 -15.45 -16.86 -6.69
N ILE A 112 -14.42 -16.04 -6.45
CA ILE A 112 -14.41 -14.95 -5.47
C ILE A 112 -14.27 -13.66 -6.26
N ASP A 113 -15.11 -12.68 -5.95
CA ASP A 113 -15.08 -11.32 -6.51
C ASP A 113 -14.74 -10.36 -5.37
N LEU A 114 -13.65 -9.64 -5.53
CA LEU A 114 -13.11 -8.67 -4.59
C LEU A 114 -13.18 -7.25 -5.19
N GLY A 115 -14.08 -7.05 -6.15
CA GLY A 115 -14.24 -5.82 -6.92
C GLY A 115 -14.51 -4.57 -6.08
N GLU A 116 -14.98 -4.72 -4.84
CA GLU A 116 -15.10 -3.63 -3.89
C GLU A 116 -13.76 -2.90 -3.72
N PHE A 117 -12.64 -3.61 -3.56
CA PHE A 117 -11.32 -3.03 -3.24
C PHE A 117 -10.76 -2.10 -4.32
N THR A 118 -11.30 -2.14 -5.54
CA THR A 118 -10.91 -1.23 -6.62
C THR A 118 -11.05 0.25 -6.24
N TRP A 119 -11.88 0.60 -5.24
CA TRP A 119 -12.02 1.95 -4.71
C TRP A 119 -10.69 2.58 -4.26
N VAL A 120 -9.72 1.77 -3.81
CA VAL A 120 -8.43 2.26 -3.29
C VAL A 120 -7.62 2.99 -4.37
N THR A 121 -7.83 2.64 -5.65
CA THR A 121 -7.15 3.29 -6.79
C THR A 121 -7.47 4.78 -6.92
N LYS A 122 -8.60 5.24 -6.35
CA LYS A 122 -8.96 6.67 -6.29
C LYS A 122 -8.10 7.49 -5.33
N LYS A 123 -7.33 6.81 -4.47
CA LYS A 123 -6.44 7.43 -3.49
C LYS A 123 -4.97 7.46 -3.92
N ILE A 124 -4.65 6.95 -5.11
CA ILE A 124 -3.30 7.01 -5.66
C ILE A 124 -3.04 8.44 -6.15
N LEU A 125 -1.93 9.03 -5.74
CA LEU A 125 -1.59 10.44 -6.00
C LEU A 125 -0.69 10.62 -7.23
N SER A 126 0.33 9.77 -7.38
CA SER A 126 1.26 9.81 -8.51
C SER A 126 0.59 9.35 -9.79
N ALA A 127 0.78 10.12 -10.87
CA ALA A 127 0.32 9.74 -12.20
C ALA A 127 1.00 8.46 -12.72
N GLU A 128 2.30 8.30 -12.44
CA GLU A 128 3.05 7.10 -12.81
C GLU A 128 2.51 5.86 -12.10
N VAL A 129 2.28 5.95 -10.78
CA VAL A 129 1.76 4.81 -10.00
C VAL A 129 0.29 4.53 -10.35
N LYS A 130 -0.48 5.58 -10.67
CA LYS A 130 -1.85 5.44 -11.16
C LYS A 130 -1.88 4.62 -12.46
N GLY A 131 -0.94 4.87 -13.38
CA GLY A 131 -0.76 4.07 -14.59
C GLY A 131 -0.56 2.58 -14.30
N TRP A 132 0.25 2.23 -13.30
CA TRP A 132 0.43 0.83 -12.88
C TRP A 132 -0.88 0.21 -12.37
N SER A 133 -1.63 0.96 -11.57
CA SER A 133 -2.94 0.49 -11.09
C SER A 133 -3.94 0.28 -12.23
N ASP A 134 -3.92 1.15 -13.24
CA ASP A 134 -4.84 1.06 -14.39
C ASP A 134 -4.52 -0.17 -15.26
N GLU A 135 -3.24 -0.52 -15.41
CA GLU A 135 -2.82 -1.77 -16.05
C GLU A 135 -3.34 -3.00 -15.31
N LEU A 136 -3.22 -3.04 -13.98
CA LEU A 136 -3.75 -4.14 -13.15
C LEU A 136 -5.28 -4.28 -13.28
N LEU A 137 -6.00 -3.15 -13.29
CA LEU A 137 -7.46 -3.19 -13.45
C LEU A 137 -7.88 -3.67 -14.84
N LEU A 138 -7.10 -3.37 -15.89
CA LEU A 138 -7.36 -3.93 -17.22
C LEU A 138 -7.05 -5.40 -17.31
N GLU A 139 -5.94 -5.84 -16.73
CA GLU A 139 -5.63 -7.26 -16.64
C GLU A 139 -6.76 -8.01 -15.93
N ARG A 140 -7.27 -7.45 -14.82
CA ARG A 140 -8.44 -7.98 -14.13
C ARG A 140 -9.65 -8.07 -15.06
N LEU A 141 -9.97 -7.01 -15.80
CA LEU A 141 -11.10 -7.00 -16.72
C LEU A 141 -10.99 -8.12 -17.77
N GLU A 142 -9.82 -8.27 -18.40
CA GLU A 142 -9.59 -9.33 -19.40
C GLU A 142 -9.61 -10.74 -18.78
N MET A 143 -9.06 -10.90 -17.58
CA MET A 143 -9.11 -12.15 -16.83
C MET A 143 -10.56 -12.60 -16.58
N TRP A 144 -11.42 -11.71 -16.07
CA TRP A 144 -12.81 -12.03 -15.80
C TRP A 144 -13.64 -12.30 -17.06
N LYS A 145 -13.36 -11.58 -18.17
CA LYS A 145 -13.91 -11.94 -19.49
C LYS A 145 -13.53 -13.37 -19.89
N GLY A 146 -12.28 -13.77 -19.63
CA GLY A 146 -11.82 -15.15 -19.85
C GLY A 146 -12.58 -16.19 -19.03
N PHE A 147 -13.10 -15.82 -17.86
CA PHE A 147 -13.99 -16.66 -17.05
C PHE A 147 -15.46 -16.63 -17.51
N GLY A 148 -15.81 -15.77 -18.49
CA GLY A 148 -17.18 -15.59 -18.96
C GLY A 148 -18.11 -14.93 -17.93
N LYS A 149 -17.55 -14.09 -17.04
CA LYS A 149 -18.27 -13.44 -15.94
C LYS A 149 -18.00 -11.93 -15.92
N ASP A 150 -18.97 -11.17 -15.43
CA ASP A 150 -18.82 -9.74 -15.17
C ASP A 150 -18.54 -9.51 -13.67
N PRO A 151 -17.38 -8.95 -13.29
CA PRO A 151 -17.07 -8.68 -11.90
C PRO A 151 -17.67 -7.36 -11.43
N ASN A 152 -17.76 -7.20 -10.11
CA ASN A 152 -18.06 -5.95 -9.46
C ASN A 152 -16.90 -4.95 -9.57
N TRP A 153 -17.25 -3.68 -9.45
CA TRP A 153 -16.34 -2.55 -9.45
C TRP A 153 -16.87 -1.51 -8.46
N ALA A 154 -15.96 -0.84 -7.75
CA ALA A 154 -16.31 0.41 -7.10
C ALA A 154 -16.70 1.45 -8.17
N ASP A 155 -17.53 2.42 -7.76
CA ASP A 155 -18.02 3.46 -8.66
C ASP A 155 -16.86 4.14 -9.42
N GLY A 156 -16.93 4.25 -10.74
CA GLY A 156 -15.91 4.93 -11.56
C GLY A 156 -14.50 4.29 -11.59
N THR A 157 -14.33 3.03 -11.17
CA THR A 157 -13.02 2.34 -11.23
C THR A 157 -12.91 1.34 -12.37
N LYS A 158 -14.02 0.99 -13.02
CA LYS A 158 -14.01 0.08 -14.18
C LYS A 158 -13.25 0.72 -15.34
N PRO A 159 -12.22 0.08 -15.90
CA PRO A 159 -11.46 0.65 -17.00
C PRO A 159 -12.28 0.60 -18.30
N GLU A 160 -12.26 1.70 -19.05
CA GLU A 160 -13.01 1.85 -20.31
C GLU A 160 -12.20 1.38 -21.53
N SER A 161 -10.87 1.52 -21.52
CA SER A 161 -9.95 1.12 -22.60
C SER A 161 -8.49 1.04 -22.11
N LYS A 162 -7.58 0.51 -22.94
CA LYS A 162 -6.14 0.46 -22.62
C LYS A 162 -5.59 1.87 -22.34
N PRO A 163 -4.90 2.13 -21.20
CA PRO A 163 -4.28 3.41 -20.96
C PRO A 163 -3.21 3.64 -22.03
N THR A 164 -3.22 4.83 -22.61
CA THR A 164 -2.05 5.37 -23.29
C THR A 164 -1.01 5.65 -22.21
N LEU A 165 -0.02 4.77 -22.09
CA LEU A 165 1.18 5.04 -21.30
C LEU A 165 1.86 6.32 -21.84
N PRO A 166 2.27 7.26 -20.96
CA PRO A 166 3.06 8.42 -21.35
C PRO A 166 4.46 8.05 -21.83
#